data_AF-A0A9W7EWD4-F1
#
_entry.id   AF-A0A9W7EWD4-F1
#
_cell.length_a   1.000
_cell.length_b   1.000
_cell.length_c   1.000
_cell.angle_alpha   90.00
_cell.angle_beta   90.00
_cell.angle_gamma   90.00
#
_symmetry.space_group_name_H-M   'P 1'
#
loop_
_entity.id
_entity.type
_entity.pdbx_description
1 polymer ?
#
loop_
_entity_poly.entity_id
_entity_poly.type
_entity_poly.pdbx_seq_one_letter_code
_entity_poly.pdbx_strand_id
1 'polypeptide(L)'
;MSQGKTLRDLNRDTFEFEDPLLMALCFEVLNKKYNIHGLKNKYLQETFKEPPNLHMNLDIKDGWLCEVQMLFRDILLIKKELHNFYDVNRADGPFVVAGKLFKSLEDPGEQQRDEDSKYKSGLQSGGEDSLLTVIRAKDDQLKANAEELKSNAEQLEAKDAEIERLKALLSQYEDDTKTSPPPPPHP
;
A
#
# COMPACT_ATOMS: atom_id res chain seq x y z
N MET A 1 -19.91 18.72 34.89
CA MET A 1 -18.56 18.12 34.95
C MET A 1 -17.99 18.11 33.53
N SER A 2 -16.91 18.85 33.28
CA SER A 2 -16.26 18.95 31.96
C SER A 2 -15.06 18.00 31.92
N GLN A 3 -15.32 16.70 31.75
CA GLN A 3 -14.26 15.70 31.54
C GLN A 3 -14.34 15.21 30.09
N GLY A 4 -13.23 15.28 29.34
CA GLY A 4 -13.05 14.52 28.09
C GLY A 4 -12.88 15.28 26.77
N LYS A 5 -12.56 16.58 26.72
CA LYS A 5 -12.33 17.31 25.44
C LYS A 5 -10.91 17.18 24.85
N THR A 6 -10.21 16.05 24.99
CA THR A 6 -8.81 15.96 24.55
C THR A 6 -8.54 15.00 23.38
N LEU A 7 -9.47 14.12 23.01
CA LEU A 7 -9.30 13.23 21.84
C LEU A 7 -10.58 13.24 21.01
N ARG A 8 -10.53 13.82 19.81
CA ARG A 8 -11.71 13.97 18.92
C ARG A 8 -11.66 13.07 17.69
N ASP A 9 -10.52 12.44 17.46
CA ASP A 9 -10.21 11.66 16.27
C ASP A 9 -10.09 10.15 16.55
N LEU A 10 -10.57 9.69 17.71
CA LEU A 10 -10.63 8.26 18.04
C LEU A 10 -11.47 7.49 17.01
N ASN A 11 -12.57 8.09 16.56
CA ASN A 11 -13.33 7.62 15.41
C ASN A 11 -13.14 8.63 14.29
N ARG A 12 -12.74 8.15 13.13
CA ARG A 12 -12.58 8.98 11.94
C ARG A 12 -13.19 8.30 10.75
N ASP A 13 -13.88 9.08 9.94
CA ASP A 13 -14.31 8.68 8.61
C ASP A 13 -13.85 9.69 7.56
N THR A 14 -13.66 9.22 6.32
CA THR A 14 -13.28 10.06 5.19
C THR A 14 -14.22 9.80 4.02
N PHE A 15 -15.00 10.82 3.66
CA PHE A 15 -15.81 10.79 2.45
C PHE A 15 -15.01 11.34 1.28
N GLU A 16 -14.96 10.57 0.21
CA GLU A 16 -14.34 10.93 -1.06
C GLU A 16 -15.41 11.35 -2.06
N PHE A 17 -15.16 12.45 -2.77
CA PHE A 17 -16.06 12.96 -3.80
C PHE A 17 -15.29 13.30 -5.08
N GLU A 18 -15.96 13.12 -6.22
CA GLU A 18 -15.49 13.67 -7.50
C GLU A 18 -16.21 15.01 -7.83
N ASP A 19 -17.45 15.16 -7.36
CA ASP A 19 -18.29 16.35 -7.63
C ASP A 19 -18.46 17.22 -6.36
N PRO A 20 -18.14 18.53 -6.40
CA PRO A 20 -18.36 19.45 -5.29
C PRO A 20 -19.83 19.57 -4.85
N LEU A 21 -20.79 19.41 -5.75
CA LEU A 21 -22.21 19.47 -5.42
C LEU A 21 -22.65 18.25 -4.60
N LEU A 22 -22.10 17.07 -4.88
CA LEU A 22 -22.34 15.87 -4.07
C LEU A 22 -21.74 16.01 -2.68
N MET A 23 -20.54 16.61 -2.56
CA MET A 23 -19.94 16.93 -1.27
C MET A 23 -20.84 17.88 -0.47
N ALA A 24 -21.35 18.95 -1.11
CA ALA A 24 -22.26 19.91 -0.48
C ALA A 24 -23.57 19.23 -0.03
N LEU A 25 -24.15 18.36 -0.85
CA LEU A 25 -25.34 17.60 -0.49
C LEU A 25 -25.07 16.68 0.71
N CYS A 26 -23.95 15.95 0.72
CA CYS A 26 -23.57 15.10 1.84
C CYS A 26 -23.40 15.91 3.13
N PHE A 27 -22.74 17.07 3.05
CA PHE A 27 -22.61 17.99 4.18
C PHE A 27 -23.98 18.40 4.73
N GLU A 28 -24.92 18.81 3.87
CA GLU A 28 -26.26 19.21 4.29
C GLU A 28 -27.04 18.05 4.95
N VAL A 29 -26.89 16.82 4.45
CA VAL A 29 -27.48 15.63 5.07
C VAL A 29 -26.91 15.40 6.47
N LEU A 30 -25.60 15.49 6.64
CA LEU A 30 -24.94 15.31 7.94
C LEU A 30 -25.30 16.43 8.92
N ASN A 31 -25.33 17.67 8.45
CA ASN A 31 -25.70 18.86 9.23
C ASN A 31 -27.14 18.80 9.74
N LYS A 32 -28.06 18.18 8.98
CA LYS A 32 -29.44 17.95 9.43
C LYS A 32 -29.58 16.78 10.39
N LYS A 33 -28.72 15.77 10.29
CA LYS A 33 -28.83 14.51 11.05
C LYS A 33 -28.07 14.54 12.37
N TYR A 34 -26.96 15.26 12.44
CA TYR A 34 -26.03 15.25 13.57
C TYR A 34 -25.72 16.67 14.04
N ASN A 35 -25.34 16.80 15.31
CA ASN A 35 -24.83 18.05 15.83
C ASN A 35 -23.35 18.21 15.47
N ILE A 36 -23.01 19.29 14.77
CA ILE A 36 -21.63 19.61 14.37
C ILE A 36 -20.97 20.43 15.49
N HIS A 37 -20.06 19.82 16.23
CA HIS A 37 -19.31 20.50 17.32
C HIS A 37 -18.16 21.35 16.82
N GLY A 38 -17.67 21.09 15.61
CA GLY A 38 -16.62 21.88 14.99
C GLY A 38 -16.62 21.67 13.50
N LEU A 39 -16.45 22.77 12.75
CA LEU A 39 -16.36 22.78 11.30
C LEU A 39 -15.20 23.68 10.90
N LYS A 40 -14.31 23.16 10.04
CA LYS A 40 -13.22 23.91 9.45
C LYS A 40 -13.18 23.61 7.96
N ASN A 41 -13.44 24.65 7.17
CA ASN A 41 -13.27 24.58 5.72
C ASN A 41 -11.82 24.91 5.38
N LYS A 42 -11.01 23.87 5.10
CA LYS A 42 -9.60 24.03 4.74
C LYS A 42 -9.39 24.36 3.26
N TYR A 43 -10.45 24.39 2.44
CA TYR A 43 -10.35 24.86 1.05
C TYR A 43 -10.19 26.38 0.95
N LEU A 44 -10.60 27.13 1.98
CA LEU A 44 -10.54 28.59 2.01
C LEU A 44 -9.19 29.13 2.55
N GLN A 45 -8.17 28.29 2.64
CA GLN A 45 -6.85 28.69 3.13
C GLN A 45 -6.09 29.46 2.06
N GLU A 46 -5.39 30.54 2.44
CA GLU A 46 -4.52 31.28 1.51
C GLU A 46 -3.27 30.49 1.11
N THR A 47 -2.75 29.67 2.02
CA THR A 47 -1.58 28.81 1.78
C THR A 47 -1.85 27.40 2.27
N PHE A 48 -1.60 26.41 1.42
CA PHE A 48 -1.81 25.00 1.74
C PHE A 48 -0.54 24.39 2.35
N LYS A 49 -0.53 24.23 3.68
CA LYS A 49 0.50 23.46 4.40
C LYS A 49 0.16 21.97 4.50
N GLU A 50 -1.10 21.63 4.29
CA GLU A 50 -1.66 20.29 4.32
C GLU A 50 -2.72 20.18 3.22
N PRO A 51 -3.04 18.97 2.72
CA PRO A 51 -4.12 18.79 1.76
C PRO A 51 -5.43 19.36 2.28
N PRO A 52 -6.12 20.21 1.52
CA PRO A 52 -7.34 20.83 1.99
C PRO A 52 -8.50 19.82 2.04
N ASN A 53 -9.36 19.97 3.03
CA ASN A 53 -10.55 19.17 3.25
C ASN A 53 -11.64 19.99 3.95
N LEU A 54 -12.88 19.50 3.92
CA LEU A 54 -13.90 19.96 4.85
C LEU A 54 -13.82 19.08 6.09
N HIS A 55 -13.31 19.63 7.18
CA HIS A 55 -13.07 18.91 8.43
C HIS A 55 -14.18 19.21 9.42
N MET A 56 -14.89 18.20 9.90
CA MET A 56 -15.97 18.36 10.87
C MET A 56 -15.88 17.35 12.00
N ASN A 57 -16.39 17.72 13.17
CA ASN A 57 -16.56 16.82 14.31
C ASN A 57 -18.05 16.64 14.57
N LEU A 58 -18.56 15.44 14.31
CA LEU A 58 -19.96 15.08 14.50
C LEU A 58 -20.15 14.44 15.87
N ASP A 59 -21.19 14.84 16.60
CA ASP A 59 -21.67 14.11 17.77
C ASP A 59 -22.66 13.06 17.32
N ILE A 60 -22.20 11.81 17.29
CA ILE A 60 -22.99 10.68 16.82
C ILE A 60 -24.03 10.30 17.89
N LYS A 61 -23.66 10.38 19.17
CA LYS A 61 -24.54 10.07 20.30
C LYS A 61 -23.90 10.47 21.63
N ASP A 62 -24.61 11.23 22.46
CA ASP A 62 -24.26 11.51 23.88
C ASP A 62 -22.82 12.01 24.10
N GLY A 63 -22.29 12.84 23.18
CA GLY A 63 -20.93 13.36 23.26
C GLY A 63 -19.86 12.46 22.63
N TRP A 64 -20.27 11.35 22.00
CA TRP A 64 -19.39 10.50 21.21
C TRP A 64 -19.06 11.16 19.88
N LEU A 65 -17.84 11.69 19.79
CA LEU A 65 -17.37 12.42 18.61
C LEU A 65 -16.79 11.48 17.54
N CYS A 66 -17.11 11.79 16.30
CA CYS A 66 -16.47 11.25 15.11
C CYS A 66 -15.92 12.40 14.25
N GLU A 67 -14.63 12.32 13.94
CA GLU A 67 -13.99 13.22 13.00
C GLU A 67 -14.36 12.79 11.57
N VAL A 68 -15.02 13.66 10.83
CA VAL A 68 -15.35 13.42 9.42
C VAL A 68 -14.55 14.38 8.56
N GLN A 69 -13.87 13.85 7.55
CA GLN A 69 -13.16 14.64 6.55
C GLN A 69 -13.77 14.40 5.17
N MET A 70 -14.13 15.46 4.47
CA MET A 70 -14.58 15.38 3.08
C MET A 70 -13.50 15.91 2.15
N LEU A 71 -13.04 15.07 1.22
CA LEU A 71 -11.96 15.37 0.28
C LEU A 71 -12.39 15.08 -1.15
N PHE A 72 -11.80 15.82 -2.09
CA PHE A 72 -11.81 15.39 -3.48
C PHE A 72 -10.84 14.25 -3.72
N ARG A 73 -11.17 13.34 -4.64
CA ARG A 73 -10.38 12.16 -5.02
C ARG A 73 -8.88 12.46 -5.19
N ASP A 74 -8.56 13.44 -6.02
CA ASP A 74 -7.16 13.80 -6.29
C ASP A 74 -6.41 14.30 -5.04
N ILE A 75 -7.11 15.00 -4.16
CA ILE A 75 -6.55 15.52 -2.91
C ILE A 75 -6.33 14.38 -1.92
N LEU A 76 -7.19 13.37 -1.92
CA LEU A 76 -7.01 12.16 -1.11
C LEU A 76 -5.77 11.39 -1.56
N LEU A 77 -5.49 11.31 -2.85
CA LEU A 77 -4.26 10.70 -3.38
C LEU A 77 -3.03 11.46 -2.88
N ILE A 78 -3.01 12.79 -3.02
CA ILE A 78 -1.92 13.64 -2.49
C ILE A 78 -1.74 13.42 -0.98
N LYS A 79 -2.83 13.33 -0.23
CA LYS A 79 -2.80 13.08 1.22
C LYS A 79 -2.17 11.73 1.56
N LYS A 80 -2.50 10.66 0.82
CA LYS A 80 -1.90 9.33 1.03
C LYS A 80 -0.40 9.36 0.78
N GLU A 81 0.05 10.02 -0.29
CA GLU A 81 1.47 10.15 -0.57
C GLU A 81 2.21 10.99 0.49
N LEU A 82 1.63 12.12 0.91
CA LEU A 82 2.21 12.93 1.99
C LEU A 82 2.30 12.18 3.32
N HIS A 83 1.37 11.26 3.60
CA HIS A 83 1.42 10.43 4.79
C HIS A 83 2.65 9.51 4.80
N ASN A 84 3.08 8.98 3.64
CA ASN A 84 4.30 8.17 3.54
C ASN A 84 5.53 8.96 4.00
N PHE A 85 5.66 10.22 3.55
CA PHE A 85 6.74 11.10 3.99
C PHE A 85 6.66 11.45 5.47
N TYR A 86 5.44 11.63 5.99
CA TYR A 86 5.23 11.87 7.40
C TYR A 86 5.67 10.69 8.27
N ASP A 87 5.36 9.48 7.83
CA ASP A 87 5.75 8.24 8.50
C ASP A 87 7.26 8.01 8.48
N VAL A 88 7.94 8.43 7.42
CA VAL A 88 9.40 8.45 7.33
C VAL A 88 10.00 9.46 8.31
N ASN A 89 9.47 10.68 8.35
CA ASN A 89 9.96 11.72 9.27
C ASN A 89 9.79 11.35 10.75
N ARG A 90 8.83 10.49 11.07
CA ARG A 90 8.56 9.98 12.43
C ARG A 90 9.28 8.68 12.77
N ALA A 91 10.01 8.08 11.83
CA ALA A 91 10.66 6.80 12.07
C ALA A 91 11.88 6.96 12.99
N ASP A 92 11.99 6.11 14.01
CA ASP A 92 13.07 6.16 15.01
C ASP A 92 14.40 5.57 14.51
N GLY A 93 14.62 5.49 13.20
CA GLY A 93 15.87 5.02 12.64
C GLY A 93 15.84 4.67 11.15
N PRO A 94 17.03 4.56 10.53
CA PRO A 94 17.17 4.40 9.08
C PRO A 94 16.56 3.09 8.55
N PHE A 95 16.56 2.01 9.34
CA PHE A 95 15.97 0.73 8.93
C PHE A 95 14.43 0.76 8.89
N VAL A 96 13.79 1.50 9.80
CA VAL A 96 12.32 1.70 9.79
C VAL A 96 11.91 2.57 8.60
N VAL A 97 12.73 3.57 8.25
CA VAL A 97 12.55 4.36 7.03
C VAL A 97 12.64 3.49 5.78
N ALA A 98 13.68 2.65 5.69
CA ALA A 98 13.87 1.75 4.54
C ALA A 98 12.69 0.78 4.38
N GLY A 99 12.20 0.17 5.46
CA GLY A 99 11.03 -0.71 5.41
C GLY A 99 9.74 0.00 4.96
N LYS A 100 9.58 1.29 5.27
CA LYS A 100 8.42 2.09 4.84
C LYS A 100 8.49 2.54 3.38
N LEU A 101 9.69 2.85 2.88
CA LEU A 101 9.91 3.33 1.52
C LEU A 101 9.99 2.18 0.50
N PHE A 102 10.59 1.06 0.88
CA PHE A 102 10.87 -0.08 0.00
C PHE A 102 9.96 -1.28 0.31
N LYS A 103 8.64 -1.03 0.44
CA LYS A 103 7.61 -2.07 0.64
C LYS A 103 7.72 -3.26 -0.34
N SER A 104 8.43 -3.11 -1.46
CA SER A 104 8.63 -4.12 -2.49
C SER A 104 9.68 -5.20 -2.18
N LEU A 105 10.25 -5.27 -0.99
CA LEU A 105 11.10 -6.42 -0.60
C LEU A 105 10.37 -7.44 0.30
N GLU A 106 9.19 -7.11 0.81
CA GLU A 106 8.38 -8.00 1.66
C GLU A 106 6.88 -7.78 1.35
N ASP A 107 6.39 -8.23 0.19
CA ASP A 107 5.11 -8.98 0.04
C ASP A 107 4.61 -9.01 -1.44
N PRO A 108 4.43 -10.20 -2.04
CA PRO A 108 3.51 -10.42 -3.16
C PRO A 108 2.02 -10.30 -2.74
N GLY A 109 1.72 -10.14 -1.45
CA GLY A 109 0.38 -10.27 -0.86
C GLY A 109 -0.55 -9.06 -0.93
N GLU A 110 -0.16 -7.92 -1.51
CA GLU A 110 -1.02 -6.72 -1.51
C GLU A 110 -2.22 -6.81 -2.47
N GLN A 111 -2.23 -7.76 -3.42
CA GLN A 111 -3.44 -8.09 -4.19
C GLN A 111 -4.48 -8.90 -3.38
N GLN A 112 -4.12 -9.43 -2.21
CA GLN A 112 -4.98 -10.33 -1.44
C GLN A 112 -5.92 -9.59 -0.47
N ARG A 113 -5.61 -8.34 -0.10
CA ARG A 113 -6.41 -7.55 0.85
C ARG A 113 -7.73 -7.03 0.28
N ASP A 114 -7.81 -6.79 -1.03
CA ASP A 114 -9.07 -6.41 -1.67
C ASP A 114 -10.03 -7.60 -1.84
N GLU A 115 -9.50 -8.81 -2.04
CA GLU A 115 -10.27 -10.06 -2.11
C GLU A 115 -10.89 -10.43 -0.75
N ASP A 116 -10.16 -10.31 0.36
CA ASP A 116 -10.66 -10.65 1.71
C ASP A 116 -11.86 -9.80 2.14
N SER A 117 -11.99 -8.57 1.63
CA SER A 117 -13.17 -7.73 1.86
C SER A 117 -14.43 -8.27 1.17
N LYS A 118 -14.25 -8.93 0.02
CA LYS A 118 -15.33 -9.55 -0.76
C LYS A 118 -15.83 -10.83 -0.08
N TYR A 119 -14.94 -11.63 0.50
CA TYR A 119 -15.30 -12.89 1.17
C TYR A 119 -16.03 -12.72 2.51
N LYS A 120 -15.79 -11.64 3.27
CA LYS A 120 -16.56 -11.37 4.50
C LYS A 120 -18.04 -11.10 4.26
N SER A 121 -18.42 -10.65 3.07
CA SER A 121 -19.84 -10.46 2.70
C SER A 121 -20.57 -11.76 2.33
N GLY A 122 -19.83 -12.82 1.96
CA GLY A 122 -20.40 -14.13 1.60
C GLY A 122 -20.67 -15.06 2.79
N LEU A 123 -20.01 -14.83 3.94
CA LEU A 123 -20.09 -15.72 5.10
C LEU A 123 -21.44 -15.66 5.85
N GLN A 124 -22.36 -14.78 5.46
CA GLN A 124 -23.67 -14.65 6.09
C GLN A 124 -24.76 -15.52 5.43
N SER A 125 -24.48 -16.31 4.38
CA SER A 125 -25.57 -17.04 3.68
C SER A 125 -25.28 -18.43 3.08
N GLY A 126 -24.11 -19.04 3.26
CA GLY A 126 -23.78 -20.32 2.61
C GLY A 126 -23.44 -21.46 3.58
N GLY A 127 -24.18 -22.58 3.47
CA GLY A 127 -23.96 -23.81 4.25
C GLY A 127 -22.61 -24.49 4.00
N GLU A 128 -22.31 -25.52 4.80
CA GLU A 128 -21.02 -26.21 4.94
C GLU A 128 -20.38 -26.67 3.61
N ASP A 129 -21.16 -26.93 2.57
CA ASP A 129 -20.69 -27.26 1.21
C ASP A 129 -19.87 -26.14 0.54
N SER A 130 -20.13 -24.87 0.92
CA SER A 130 -19.40 -23.72 0.41
C SER A 130 -17.97 -23.65 0.93
N LEU A 131 -17.72 -24.10 2.16
CA LEU A 131 -16.39 -24.06 2.78
C LEU A 131 -15.47 -25.15 2.21
N LEU A 132 -16.00 -26.35 2.01
CA LEU A 132 -15.26 -27.47 1.40
C LEU A 132 -14.80 -27.15 -0.03
N THR A 133 -15.63 -26.43 -0.79
CA THR A 133 -15.28 -26.01 -2.16
C THR A 133 -14.15 -24.97 -2.15
N VAL A 134 -14.18 -24.01 -1.22
CA VAL A 134 -13.12 -23.00 -1.06
C VAL A 134 -11.81 -23.65 -0.61
N ILE A 135 -11.86 -24.61 0.32
CA ILE A 135 -10.67 -25.32 0.80
C ILE A 135 -10.01 -26.11 -0.34
N ARG A 136 -10.79 -26.81 -1.18
CA ARG A 136 -10.26 -27.53 -2.34
C ARG A 136 -9.63 -26.59 -3.37
N ALA A 137 -10.30 -25.48 -3.68
CA ALA A 137 -9.75 -24.48 -4.59
C ALA A 137 -8.41 -23.90 -4.09
N LYS A 138 -8.27 -23.71 -2.77
CA LYS A 138 -7.01 -23.28 -2.16
C LYS A 138 -5.93 -24.35 -2.21
N ASP A 139 -6.27 -25.62 -2.01
CA ASP A 139 -5.32 -26.74 -2.10
C ASP A 139 -4.78 -26.90 -3.53
N ASP A 140 -5.63 -26.74 -4.54
CA ASP A 140 -5.22 -26.80 -5.95
C ASP A 140 -4.35 -25.58 -6.32
N GLN A 141 -4.68 -24.39 -5.82
CA GLN A 141 -3.84 -23.20 -5.99
C GLN A 141 -2.46 -23.37 -5.34
N LEU A 142 -2.40 -23.95 -4.14
CA LEU A 142 -1.14 -24.23 -3.45
C LEU A 142 -0.26 -25.22 -4.23
N LYS A 143 -0.86 -26.25 -4.84
CA LYS A 143 -0.12 -27.21 -5.69
C LYS A 143 0.44 -26.54 -6.94
N ALA A 144 -0.34 -25.72 -7.62
CA ALA A 144 0.12 -24.98 -8.80
C ALA A 144 1.31 -24.06 -8.46
N ASN A 145 1.22 -23.33 -7.34
CA ASN A 145 2.31 -22.47 -6.88
C ASN A 145 3.58 -23.28 -6.52
N ALA A 146 3.43 -24.46 -5.94
CA ALA A 146 4.56 -25.34 -5.61
C ALA A 146 5.27 -25.86 -6.88
N GLU A 147 4.52 -26.20 -7.93
CA GLU A 147 5.09 -26.60 -9.22
C GLU A 147 5.84 -25.45 -9.91
N GLU A 148 5.29 -24.24 -9.87
CA GLU A 148 5.95 -23.05 -10.41
C GLU A 148 7.26 -22.73 -9.68
N LEU A 149 7.26 -22.80 -8.35
CA LEU A 149 8.47 -22.62 -7.54
C LEU A 149 9.55 -23.65 -7.88
N LYS A 150 9.16 -24.90 -8.14
CA LYS A 150 10.09 -25.95 -8.56
C LYS A 150 10.71 -25.66 -9.93
N SER A 151 9.89 -25.26 -10.90
CA SER A 151 10.37 -24.83 -12.23
C SER A 151 11.35 -23.65 -12.12
N ASN A 152 11.04 -22.67 -11.28
CA ASN A 152 11.90 -21.50 -11.08
C ASN A 152 13.25 -21.88 -10.44
N ALA A 153 13.26 -22.83 -9.50
CA ALA A 153 14.50 -23.35 -8.91
C ALA A 153 15.39 -24.04 -9.95
N GLU A 154 14.81 -24.89 -10.82
CA GLU A 154 15.53 -25.56 -11.91
C GLU A 154 16.13 -24.55 -12.90
N GLN A 155 15.41 -23.47 -13.22
CA GLN A 155 15.92 -22.39 -14.08
C GLN A 155 17.08 -21.62 -13.42
N LEU A 156 17.06 -21.47 -12.09
CA LEU A 156 18.12 -20.79 -11.36
C LEU A 156 19.42 -21.62 -11.39
N GLU A 157 19.32 -22.93 -11.14
CA GLU A 157 20.46 -23.86 -11.22
C GLU A 157 21.08 -23.87 -12.63
N ALA A 158 20.26 -23.82 -13.68
CA ALA A 158 20.75 -23.74 -15.05
C ALA A 158 21.51 -22.43 -15.34
N LYS A 159 21.07 -21.31 -14.76
CA LYS A 159 21.77 -20.01 -14.89
C LYS A 159 23.09 -20.02 -14.14
N ASP A 160 23.15 -20.61 -12.95
CA ASP A 160 24.39 -20.72 -12.19
C ASP A 160 25.44 -21.56 -12.93
N ALA A 161 25.01 -22.66 -13.57
CA ALA A 161 25.89 -23.46 -14.42
C ALA A 161 26.46 -22.68 -15.62
N GLU A 162 25.65 -21.83 -16.26
CA GLU A 162 26.11 -20.99 -17.37
C GLU A 162 27.07 -19.89 -16.91
N ILE A 163 26.86 -19.31 -15.72
CA ILE A 163 27.79 -18.35 -15.12
C ILE A 163 29.17 -18.98 -14.92
N GLU A 164 29.23 -20.21 -14.38
CA GLU A 164 30.49 -20.91 -14.18
C GLU A 164 31.20 -21.26 -15.50
N ARG A 165 30.43 -21.62 -16.53
CA ARG A 165 30.97 -21.82 -17.88
C ARG A 165 31.59 -20.53 -18.46
N LEU A 166 30.92 -19.40 -18.31
CA LEU A 166 31.41 -18.11 -18.79
C LEU A 166 32.68 -17.68 -18.04
N LYS A 167 32.76 -17.91 -16.72
CA LYS A 167 33.97 -17.66 -15.94
C LYS A 167 35.16 -18.50 -16.43
N ALA A 168 34.94 -19.78 -16.75
CA ALA A 168 35.99 -20.64 -17.28
C ALA A 168 36.53 -20.16 -18.64
N LEU A 169 35.63 -19.73 -19.55
CA LEU A 169 36.02 -19.16 -20.84
C LEU A 169 36.81 -17.85 -20.69
N LEU A 170 36.40 -17.00 -19.74
CA LEU A 170 37.08 -15.73 -19.49
C LEU A 170 38.51 -15.97 -18.98
N SER A 171 38.68 -16.94 -18.07
CA SER A 171 40.00 -17.37 -17.59
C SER A 171 40.89 -17.89 -18.72
N GLN A 172 40.35 -18.66 -19.66
CA GLN A 172 41.11 -19.17 -20.81
C GLN A 172 41.59 -18.03 -21.72
N TYR A 173 40.72 -17.03 -21.98
CA TYR A 173 41.06 -15.87 -22.80
C TYR A 173 42.14 -14.98 -22.16
N GLU A 174 42.13 -14.83 -20.84
CA GLU A 174 43.16 -14.09 -20.10
C GLU A 174 44.54 -14.78 -20.16
N ASP A 175 44.59 -16.11 -20.27
CA ASP A 175 45.85 -16.85 -20.41
C ASP A 175 46.37 -16.81 -21.86
N ASP A 176 45.49 -16.89 -22.86
CA ASP A 176 45.86 -16.79 -24.27
C ASP A 176 46.43 -15.39 -24.62
N THR A 177 45.92 -14.33 -23.99
CA THR A 177 46.41 -12.95 -24.21
C THR A 177 47.78 -12.68 -23.57
N LYS A 178 48.19 -13.42 -22.53
CA LYS A 178 49.52 -13.32 -21.91
C LYS A 178 50.63 -14.02 -22.71
N THR A 179 50.27 -14.96 -23.59
CA THR A 179 51.24 -15.75 -24.38
C THR A 179 51.45 -15.20 -25.81
N SER A 180 50.66 -14.20 -26.23
CA SER A 180 50.85 -13.56 -27.54
C SER A 180 52.15 -12.74 -27.56
N PRO A 181 53.08 -13.00 -28.49
CA PRO A 181 54.28 -12.18 -28.65
C PRO A 181 53.89 -10.74 -28.99
N PRO A 182 54.67 -9.74 -28.50
CA PRO A 182 54.40 -8.35 -28.83
C PRO A 182 54.46 -8.14 -30.35
N PRO A 183 53.59 -7.29 -30.91
CA PRO A 183 53.60 -7.01 -32.33
C PRO A 183 54.97 -6.45 -32.75
N PRO A 184 55.48 -6.82 -33.94
CA PRO A 184 56.77 -6.34 -34.41
C PRO A 184 56.76 -4.82 -34.49
N PRO A 185 57.89 -4.15 -34.14
CA PRO A 185 57.97 -2.70 -34.23
C PRO A 185 57.74 -2.26 -35.69
N HIS A 186 56.86 -1.28 -35.86
CA HIS A 186 56.59 -0.68 -37.17
C HIS A 186 57.85 0.04 -37.71
N PRO A 187 58.10 -0.01 -39.03
CA PRO A 187 59.28 0.55 -39.68
C PRO A 187 59.33 2.08 -39.67
#